data_AF-A0A5N6EX96-F1
#
_entry.id   AF-A0A5N6EX96-F1
#
_cell.length_a   1.000
_cell.length_b   1.000
_cell.length_c   1.000
_cell.angle_alpha   90.00
_cell.angle_beta   90.00
_cell.angle_gamma   90.00
#
_symmetry.space_group_name_H-M   'P 1'
#
loop_
_entity.id
_entity.type
_entity.pdbx_description
1 polymer ?
#
loop_
_entity_poly.entity_id
_entity_poly.type
_entity_poly.pdbx_seq_one_letter_code
_entity_poly.pdbx_strand_id
1 'polypeptide(L)'
;MTIRAKFYMPHEGHPYCQGKIIMAWPGPNNPNYENRQIARIKIELIAIAKTICHFQTVILLVHSTKVPEAERAFQDCGMYGIEIQVTDVSDLEFWMRDVAPTFVISEGSSRSVPHGIDFNFNGWVSRPETNPPRGNFDRSRRRRVGNGRRENVTSRVAIEKELRRLLGASKIIWLSGLKGYEVTDTHIDIWDRFVAPGKVVLNKPRSDNEVLRAAYDASKRILSQATDAKGRHFELFDIQEARLDGPISSDSNLCLSYVNYVVVNGAIIAP
;
A
#
# COMPACT_ATOMS: atom_id res chain seq x y z
N MET A 1 -21.86 0.38 -30.56
CA MET A 1 -21.54 -0.28 -29.27
C MET A 1 -20.17 0.18 -28.83
N THR A 2 -20.07 0.98 -27.76
CA THR A 2 -18.77 1.41 -27.24
C THR A 2 -18.16 0.25 -26.47
N ILE A 3 -17.14 -0.42 -27.02
CA ILE A 3 -16.38 -1.44 -26.30
C ILE A 3 -15.69 -0.71 -25.13
N ARG A 4 -16.19 -0.90 -23.90
CA ARG A 4 -15.46 -0.45 -22.71
C ARG A 4 -14.18 -1.27 -22.64
N ALA A 5 -13.03 -0.61 -22.64
CA ALA A 5 -11.76 -1.27 -22.37
C ALA A 5 -11.86 -2.05 -21.05
N LYS A 6 -11.42 -3.31 -21.06
CA LYS A 6 -11.26 -4.12 -19.86
C LYS A 6 -9.87 -3.87 -19.29
N PHE A 7 -9.78 -3.75 -17.98
CA PHE A 7 -8.53 -3.54 -17.25
C PHE A 7 -8.26 -4.72 -16.34
N TYR A 8 -6.99 -5.05 -16.13
CA TYR A 8 -6.57 -5.96 -15.07
C TYR A 8 -5.37 -5.41 -14.31
N MET A 9 -5.35 -5.60 -12.99
CA MET A 9 -4.20 -5.33 -12.14
C MET A 9 -3.27 -6.55 -12.15
N PRO A 10 -2.02 -6.44 -12.64
CA PRO A 10 -1.05 -7.51 -12.52
C PRO A 10 -0.70 -7.76 -11.05
N HIS A 11 -0.34 -9.00 -10.69
CA HIS A 11 0.19 -9.29 -9.36
C HIS A 11 1.55 -8.61 -9.15
N GLU A 12 1.94 -8.36 -7.90
CA GLU A 12 3.12 -7.52 -7.59
C GLU A 12 4.44 -8.10 -8.16
N GLY A 13 4.59 -9.42 -8.21
CA GLY A 13 5.74 -10.09 -8.83
C GLY A 13 5.67 -10.27 -10.36
N HIS A 14 4.69 -9.69 -11.04
CA HIS A 14 4.52 -9.86 -12.48
C HIS A 14 5.65 -9.13 -13.24
N PRO A 15 6.15 -9.63 -14.39
CA PRO A 15 7.16 -8.93 -15.19
C PRO A 15 6.81 -7.47 -15.55
N TYR A 16 5.53 -7.17 -15.82
CA TYR A 16 5.07 -5.78 -16.01
C TYR A 16 5.18 -4.87 -14.78
N CYS A 17 5.31 -5.45 -13.57
CA CYS A 17 5.55 -4.71 -12.33
C CYS A 17 7.05 -4.48 -12.06
N GLN A 18 7.95 -4.99 -12.93
CA GLN A 18 9.41 -4.85 -12.83
C GLN A 18 9.94 -3.47 -13.27
N GLY A 19 9.10 -2.44 -13.17
CA GLY A 19 9.42 -1.07 -13.54
C GLY A 19 10.15 -0.32 -12.42
N LYS A 20 9.54 0.76 -11.93
CA LYS A 20 10.09 1.62 -10.89
C LYS A 20 9.24 1.52 -9.63
N ILE A 21 9.83 1.70 -8.45
CA ILE A 21 9.07 1.88 -7.20
C ILE A 21 8.77 3.36 -7.01
N ILE A 22 7.57 3.70 -6.55
CA ILE A 22 7.21 5.07 -6.18
C ILE A 22 7.29 5.19 -4.66
N MET A 23 8.10 6.14 -4.18
CA MET A 23 8.18 6.57 -2.79
C MET A 23 8.00 8.09 -2.74
N ALA A 24 7.74 8.64 -1.56
CA ALA A 24 7.65 10.08 -1.37
C ALA A 24 8.44 10.51 -0.15
N TRP A 25 9.16 11.61 -0.28
CA TRP A 25 9.87 12.25 0.81
C TRP A 25 8.89 13.02 1.70
N PRO A 26 9.03 12.99 3.04
CA PRO A 26 8.09 13.67 3.91
C PRO A 26 8.01 15.18 3.61
N GLY A 27 6.78 15.68 3.44
CA GLY A 27 6.52 17.09 3.16
C GLY A 27 7.02 18.04 4.27
N PRO A 28 7.37 19.30 3.94
CA PRO A 28 7.86 20.27 4.91
C PRO A 28 6.86 20.60 6.02
N ASN A 29 5.56 20.52 5.73
CA ASN A 29 4.47 20.93 6.63
C ASN A 29 3.43 19.82 6.77
N ASN A 30 3.85 18.55 6.89
CA ASN A 30 2.93 17.46 7.13
C ASN A 30 2.46 17.50 8.61
N PRO A 31 1.16 17.73 8.89
CA PRO A 31 0.66 17.92 10.25
C PRO A 31 0.45 16.62 11.03
N ASN A 32 0.63 15.46 10.38
CA ASN A 32 0.45 14.15 11.00
C ASN A 32 1.68 13.72 11.82
N TYR A 33 2.82 14.40 11.67
CA TYR A 33 4.09 13.98 12.27
C TYR A 33 4.83 15.13 12.94
N GLU A 34 5.41 14.86 14.10
CA GLU A 34 6.32 15.77 14.76
C GLU A 34 7.71 15.77 14.09
N ASN A 35 8.46 16.87 14.24
CA ASN A 35 9.79 17.00 13.64
C ASN A 35 10.76 15.86 14.02
N ARG A 36 10.70 15.36 15.26
CA ARG A 36 11.54 14.23 15.69
C ARG A 36 11.13 12.92 15.03
N GLN A 37 9.83 12.70 14.81
CA GLN A 37 9.32 11.54 14.09
C GLN A 37 9.75 11.61 12.62
N ILE A 38 9.62 12.77 11.97
CA ILE A 38 10.07 12.99 10.60
C ILE A 38 11.56 12.66 10.43
N ALA A 39 12.41 13.04 11.38
CA ALA A 39 13.84 12.71 11.34
C ALA A 39 14.08 11.20 11.36
N ARG A 40 13.38 10.44 12.21
CA ARG A 40 13.47 8.97 12.27
C ARG A 40 12.92 8.31 11.00
N ILE A 41 11.74 8.75 10.54
CA ILE A 41 11.11 8.27 9.30
C ILE A 41 12.07 8.43 8.12
N LYS A 42 12.77 9.57 8.01
CA LYS A 42 13.75 9.79 6.94
C LYS A 42 14.89 8.78 6.98
N ILE A 43 15.39 8.42 8.16
CA ILE A 43 16.47 7.41 8.28
C ILE A 43 16.01 6.07 7.70
N GLU A 44 14.84 5.59 8.13
CA GLU A 44 14.29 4.30 7.65
C GLU A 44 13.93 4.37 6.16
N LEU A 45 13.32 5.46 5.71
CA LEU A 45 12.97 5.67 4.31
C LEU A 45 14.21 5.64 3.41
N ILE A 46 15.30 6.30 3.82
CA ILE A 46 16.56 6.28 3.08
C ILE A 46 17.11 4.86 3.01
N ALA A 47 17.12 4.12 4.13
CA ALA A 47 17.61 2.75 4.17
C ALA A 47 16.82 1.83 3.22
N ILE A 48 15.49 1.92 3.25
CA ILE A 48 14.61 1.15 2.36
C ILE A 48 14.86 1.55 0.89
N ALA A 49 14.83 2.84 0.57
CA ALA A 49 15.01 3.31 -0.81
C ALA A 49 16.39 2.94 -1.37
N LYS A 50 17.47 3.07 -0.58
CA LYS A 50 18.81 2.62 -0.98
C LYS A 50 18.88 1.11 -1.20
N THR A 51 18.19 0.33 -0.37
CA THR A 51 18.09 -1.12 -0.54
C THR A 51 17.41 -1.46 -1.88
N ILE A 52 16.31 -0.76 -2.20
CA ILE A 52 15.59 -0.94 -3.47
C ILE A 52 16.46 -0.51 -4.67
N CYS A 53 17.27 0.55 -4.55
CA CYS A 53 18.21 1.00 -5.59
C CYS A 53 19.20 -0.08 -6.06
N HIS A 54 19.39 -1.18 -5.32
CA HIS A 54 20.19 -2.31 -5.80
C HIS A 54 19.48 -3.19 -6.84
N PHE A 55 18.16 -3.08 -6.96
CA PHE A 55 17.32 -3.95 -7.77
C PHE A 55 16.56 -3.19 -8.88
N GLN A 56 16.13 -1.96 -8.60
CA GLN A 56 15.45 -1.11 -9.58
C GLN A 56 15.41 0.36 -9.17
N THR A 57 15.10 1.25 -10.11
CA THR A 57 15.02 2.70 -9.85
C THR A 57 13.84 3.02 -8.94
N VAL A 58 14.05 3.91 -7.98
CA VAL A 58 12.97 4.50 -7.18
C VAL A 58 12.65 5.88 -7.74
N ILE A 59 11.38 6.12 -8.08
CA ILE A 59 10.85 7.48 -8.25
C ILE A 59 10.57 8.02 -6.85
N LEU A 60 11.22 9.12 -6.49
CA LEU A 60 11.02 9.79 -5.21
C LEU A 60 10.31 11.12 -5.45
N LEU A 61 9.06 11.22 -5.00
CA LEU A 61 8.32 12.48 -4.99
C LEU A 61 8.86 13.38 -3.88
N VAL A 62 9.34 14.58 -4.21
CA VAL A 62 9.98 15.49 -3.25
C VAL A 62 9.40 16.89 -3.38
N HIS A 63 9.06 17.51 -2.25
CA HIS A 63 8.69 18.92 -2.25
C HIS A 63 9.85 19.80 -2.76
N SER A 64 9.58 20.83 -3.56
CA SER A 64 10.59 21.70 -4.17
C SER A 64 11.65 22.22 -3.17
N THR A 65 11.22 22.65 -1.98
CA THR A 65 12.13 23.12 -0.90
C THR A 65 12.97 22.04 -0.22
N LYS A 66 12.70 20.76 -0.50
CA LYS A 66 13.37 19.60 0.10
C LYS A 66 14.28 18.85 -0.88
N VAL A 67 14.29 19.23 -2.17
CA VAL A 67 15.13 18.59 -3.20
C VAL A 67 16.62 18.56 -2.78
N PRO A 68 17.25 19.65 -2.31
CA PRO A 68 18.67 19.59 -1.93
C PRO A 68 18.95 18.64 -0.76
N GLU A 69 17.98 18.45 0.14
CA GLU A 69 18.09 17.50 1.25
C GLU A 69 18.03 16.07 0.74
N ALA A 70 17.06 15.75 -0.13
CA ALA A 70 16.90 14.43 -0.73
C ALA A 70 18.10 14.07 -1.62
N GLU A 71 18.57 14.99 -2.46
CA GLU A 71 19.76 14.77 -3.30
C GLU A 71 20.98 14.38 -2.46
N ARG A 72 21.26 15.10 -1.37
CA ARG A 72 22.35 14.77 -0.45
C ARG A 72 22.18 13.37 0.17
N ALA A 73 20.97 12.99 0.57
CA ALA A 73 20.71 11.70 1.17
C ALA A 73 20.97 10.51 0.23
N PHE A 74 20.83 10.73 -1.09
CA PHE A 74 20.91 9.69 -2.11
C PHE A 74 22.10 9.84 -3.07
N GLN A 75 23.13 10.63 -2.71
CA GLN A 75 24.39 10.72 -3.49
C GLN A 75 25.02 9.33 -3.71
N ASP A 76 25.01 8.51 -2.67
CA ASP A 76 25.45 7.11 -2.71
C ASP A 76 24.23 6.16 -2.70
N CYS A 77 23.54 6.03 -3.84
CA CYS A 77 22.49 5.01 -4.04
C CYS A 77 23.02 3.84 -4.86
N GLY A 78 22.44 2.65 -4.67
CA GLY A 78 22.74 1.46 -5.46
C GLY A 78 22.61 1.68 -6.98
N MET A 79 23.00 0.67 -7.76
CA MET A 79 23.18 0.72 -9.23
C MET A 79 22.08 1.48 -10.00
N TYR A 80 20.82 1.38 -9.58
CA TYR A 80 19.68 1.95 -10.30
C TYR A 80 19.27 3.37 -9.88
N GLY A 81 19.75 3.84 -8.73
CA GLY A 81 19.54 5.23 -8.29
C GLY A 81 18.10 5.64 -7.95
N ILE A 82 17.99 6.92 -7.56
CA ILE A 82 16.72 7.63 -7.36
C ILE A 82 16.46 8.58 -8.53
N GLU A 83 15.23 8.64 -8.99
CA GLU A 83 14.71 9.69 -9.86
C GLU A 83 13.81 10.63 -9.06
N ILE A 84 14.29 11.86 -8.82
CA ILE A 84 13.51 12.85 -8.08
C ILE A 84 12.44 13.46 -8.98
N GLN A 85 11.19 13.39 -8.54
CA GLN A 85 10.06 14.06 -9.15
C GLN A 85 9.57 15.18 -8.21
N VAL A 86 9.68 16.42 -8.69
CA VAL A 86 9.42 17.61 -7.86
C VAL A 86 7.93 17.91 -7.79
N THR A 87 7.46 18.29 -6.61
CA THR A 87 6.09 18.75 -6.35
C THR A 87 6.07 19.94 -5.39
N ASP A 88 4.97 20.71 -5.38
CA ASP A 88 4.75 21.81 -4.42
C ASP A 88 3.67 21.46 -3.38
N VAL A 89 3.40 20.17 -3.19
CA VAL A 89 2.47 19.68 -2.15
C VAL A 89 3.16 19.70 -0.79
N SER A 90 2.83 20.68 0.04
CA SER A 90 3.53 20.92 1.31
C SER A 90 3.23 19.89 2.40
N ASP A 91 2.05 19.29 2.36
CA ASP A 91 1.55 18.24 3.26
C ASP A 91 1.71 16.85 2.64
N LEU A 92 2.71 16.66 1.76
CA LEU A 92 2.94 15.42 1.04
C LEU A 92 2.99 14.24 2.01
N GLU A 93 2.02 13.35 1.85
CA GLU A 93 1.92 12.10 2.58
C GLU A 93 2.82 11.06 1.95
N PHE A 94 3.53 10.25 2.75
CA PHE A 94 4.55 9.32 2.25
C PHE A 94 4.10 7.87 2.13
N TRP A 95 2.86 7.55 2.52
CA TRP A 95 2.23 6.23 2.36
C TRP A 95 1.81 5.98 0.91
N MET A 96 2.79 5.88 0.02
CA MET A 96 2.57 5.75 -1.44
C MET A 96 1.78 4.50 -1.81
N ARG A 97 1.78 3.45 -0.98
CA ARG A 97 0.91 2.28 -1.17
C ARG A 97 -0.57 2.66 -1.31
N ASP A 98 -1.02 3.64 -0.53
CA ASP A 98 -2.43 4.04 -0.44
C ASP A 98 -2.74 5.31 -1.23
N VAL A 99 -1.73 6.17 -1.41
CA VAL A 99 -1.88 7.49 -2.06
C VAL A 99 -1.59 7.43 -3.57
N ALA A 100 -0.64 6.62 -4.00
CA ALA A 100 -0.22 6.56 -5.39
C ALA A 100 -1.23 5.79 -6.26
N PRO A 101 -1.24 6.01 -7.59
CA PRO A 101 -2.11 5.27 -8.48
C PRO A 101 -1.86 3.76 -8.42
N THR A 102 -2.94 2.97 -8.43
CA THR A 102 -2.85 1.53 -8.69
C THR A 102 -2.77 1.30 -10.18
N PHE A 103 -1.67 0.71 -10.66
CA PHE A 103 -1.45 0.48 -12.08
C PHE A 103 -2.21 -0.75 -12.60
N VAL A 104 -2.84 -0.58 -13.77
CA VAL A 104 -3.57 -1.64 -14.49
C VAL A 104 -3.20 -1.64 -15.96
N ILE A 105 -3.46 -2.75 -16.64
CA ILE A 105 -3.18 -2.94 -18.06
C ILE A 105 -4.50 -3.09 -18.80
N SER A 106 -4.62 -2.46 -19.98
CA SER A 106 -5.79 -2.62 -20.86
C SER A 106 -5.69 -3.90 -21.69
N GLU A 107 -6.76 -4.69 -21.74
CA GLU A 107 -6.86 -5.85 -22.64
C GLU A 107 -7.04 -5.42 -24.11
N GLY A 108 -6.44 -6.16 -25.04
CA GLY A 108 -6.69 -6.02 -26.48
C GLY A 108 -5.94 -4.87 -27.19
N SER A 109 -5.05 -4.15 -26.49
CA SER A 109 -4.13 -3.20 -27.13
C SER A 109 -2.88 -3.94 -27.63
N SER A 110 -2.41 -3.63 -28.84
CA SER A 110 -1.17 -4.19 -29.42
C SER A 110 0.09 -3.78 -28.66
N ARG A 111 -0.04 -2.84 -27.71
CA ARG A 111 0.97 -2.46 -26.72
C ARG A 111 0.27 -2.36 -25.36
N SER A 112 0.70 -3.17 -24.40
CA SER A 112 0.25 -3.11 -23.00
C SER A 112 0.71 -1.81 -22.33
N VAL A 113 -0.04 -0.73 -22.52
CA VAL A 113 0.22 0.56 -21.87
C VAL A 113 -0.35 0.52 -20.44
N PRO A 114 0.43 0.88 -19.40
CA PRO A 114 -0.08 0.98 -18.04
C PRO A 114 -1.00 2.21 -17.90
N HIS A 115 -2.10 2.01 -17.18
CA HIS A 115 -3.01 3.07 -16.74
C HIS A 115 -2.99 3.16 -15.21
N GLY A 116 -3.10 4.36 -14.65
CA GLY A 116 -3.18 4.57 -13.20
C GLY A 116 -4.61 4.78 -12.74
N ILE A 117 -5.04 4.03 -11.72
CA ILE A 117 -6.32 4.21 -11.04
C ILE A 117 -6.08 5.02 -9.77
N ASP A 118 -6.72 6.19 -9.68
CA ASP A 118 -6.75 7.00 -8.46
C ASP A 118 -8.02 6.66 -7.66
N PHE A 119 -7.85 6.05 -6.50
CA PHE A 119 -8.94 5.68 -5.59
C PHE A 119 -9.43 6.84 -4.72
N ASN A 120 -8.89 8.05 -4.89
CA ASN A 120 -9.28 9.24 -4.14
C ASN A 120 -9.10 9.04 -2.63
N PHE A 121 -7.85 8.81 -2.23
CA PHE A 121 -7.42 8.61 -0.85
C PHE A 121 -7.96 9.68 0.11
N ASN A 122 -8.38 9.25 1.31
CA ASN A 122 -9.08 10.10 2.28
C ASN A 122 -8.41 10.21 3.66
N GLY A 123 -7.21 9.63 3.86
CA GLY A 123 -6.52 9.68 5.15
C GLY A 123 -6.99 8.64 6.18
N TRP A 124 -7.44 7.46 5.74
CA TRP A 124 -7.87 6.33 6.59
C TRP A 124 -8.91 6.68 7.67
N VAL A 125 -9.84 7.59 7.38
CA VAL A 125 -10.77 8.09 8.41
C VAL A 125 -11.81 7.04 8.81
N SER A 126 -11.61 6.50 10.02
CA SER A 126 -12.61 5.80 10.85
C SER A 126 -12.70 6.39 12.27
N ARG A 127 -12.53 7.70 12.47
CA ARG A 127 -12.63 8.31 13.81
C ARG A 127 -14.01 8.97 14.04
N PRO A 128 -14.62 8.81 15.23
CA PRO A 128 -15.67 9.72 15.69
C PRO A 128 -15.17 11.17 15.63
N GLU A 129 -16.08 12.11 15.42
CA GLU A 129 -15.86 13.55 15.16
C GLU A 129 -15.01 14.31 16.22
N THR A 130 -14.58 13.67 17.31
CA THR A 130 -13.88 14.32 18.42
C THR A 130 -12.39 14.59 18.18
N ASN A 131 -11.81 14.10 17.09
CA ASN A 131 -10.44 14.46 16.70
C ASN A 131 -10.28 14.44 15.17
N PRO A 132 -10.54 15.57 14.47
CA PRO A 132 -10.36 15.62 13.02
C PRO A 132 -8.90 15.34 12.66
N PRO A 133 -8.62 14.75 11.47
CA PRO A 133 -7.25 14.70 10.96
C PRO A 133 -6.67 16.12 10.96
N ARG A 134 -5.44 16.29 11.46
CA ARG A 134 -4.78 17.60 11.51
C ARG A 134 -4.39 18.13 10.12
N GLY A 135 -4.68 17.37 9.06
CA GLY A 135 -4.43 17.75 7.66
C GLY A 135 -5.72 17.98 6.88
N ASN A 136 -5.86 19.20 6.36
CA ASN A 136 -6.73 19.48 5.22
C ASN A 136 -6.07 18.89 3.97
N PHE A 137 -6.34 17.63 3.64
CA PHE A 137 -5.98 17.09 2.33
C PHE A 137 -6.66 17.96 1.27
N ASP A 138 -5.93 18.83 0.58
CA ASP A 138 -6.49 19.76 -0.40
C ASP A 138 -7.03 18.98 -1.60
N ARG A 139 -8.35 18.81 -1.62
CA ARG A 139 -9.10 18.09 -2.66
C ARG A 139 -9.20 18.86 -3.99
N SER A 140 -8.69 20.10 -4.07
CA SER A 140 -8.99 21.02 -5.17
C SER A 140 -8.04 20.92 -6.39
N ARG A 141 -6.86 20.28 -6.26
CA ARG A 141 -5.81 20.35 -7.30
C ARG A 141 -5.61 19.12 -8.19
N ARG A 142 -6.34 18.01 -7.99
CA ARG A 142 -6.18 16.81 -8.83
C ARG A 142 -7.08 16.87 -10.08
N ARG A 143 -6.46 17.01 -11.25
CA ARG A 143 -7.13 16.95 -12.57
C ARG A 143 -7.77 15.56 -12.74
N ARG A 144 -9.11 15.54 -12.70
CA ARG A 144 -9.92 14.32 -12.86
C ARG A 144 -9.80 13.79 -14.29
N VAL A 145 -9.34 12.55 -14.45
CA VAL A 145 -9.65 11.76 -15.65
C VAL A 145 -10.75 10.78 -15.24
N GLY A 146 -12.01 11.16 -15.48
CA GLY A 146 -13.17 10.33 -15.18
C GLY A 146 -14.39 11.13 -14.76
N ASN A 147 -15.41 11.15 -15.63
CA ASN A 147 -16.71 11.72 -15.34
C ASN A 147 -17.48 10.75 -14.43
N GLY A 148 -17.63 11.08 -13.14
CA GLY A 148 -18.37 10.26 -12.19
C GLY A 148 -18.61 11.01 -10.88
N ARG A 149 -19.86 11.39 -10.64
CA ARG A 149 -20.35 11.92 -9.37
C ARG A 149 -20.12 10.90 -8.25
N ARG A 150 -19.91 11.40 -7.03
CA ARG A 150 -19.85 10.59 -5.80
C ARG A 150 -21.11 9.73 -5.69
N GLU A 151 -20.97 8.43 -5.79
CA GLU A 151 -21.87 7.51 -5.11
C GLU A 151 -21.17 7.16 -3.79
N ASN A 152 -21.85 7.36 -2.66
CA ASN A 152 -21.44 6.72 -1.42
C ASN A 152 -21.62 5.21 -1.63
N VAL A 153 -20.60 4.56 -2.19
CA VAL A 153 -20.58 3.12 -2.43
C VAL A 153 -20.44 2.43 -1.08
N THR A 154 -21.56 2.27 -0.36
CA THR A 154 -21.58 1.70 1.00
C THR A 154 -21.94 0.22 1.03
N SER A 155 -22.43 -0.34 -0.07
CA SER A 155 -22.77 -1.76 -0.13
C SER A 155 -21.62 -2.60 -0.66
N ARG A 156 -21.41 -3.79 -0.07
CA ARG A 156 -20.41 -4.77 -0.55
C ARG A 156 -20.58 -5.04 -2.05
N VAL A 157 -21.81 -5.19 -2.53
CA VAL A 157 -22.12 -5.43 -3.95
C VAL A 157 -21.59 -4.31 -4.85
N ALA A 158 -21.77 -3.06 -4.45
CA ALA A 158 -21.31 -1.94 -5.25
C ALA A 158 -19.78 -1.80 -5.20
N ILE A 159 -19.14 -2.06 -4.05
CA ILE A 159 -17.68 -2.14 -3.95
C ILE A 159 -17.14 -3.24 -4.86
N GLU A 160 -17.71 -4.44 -4.79
CA GLU A 160 -17.27 -5.55 -5.63
C GLU A 160 -17.41 -5.21 -7.12
N LYS A 161 -18.53 -4.59 -7.53
CA LYS A 161 -18.74 -4.17 -8.92
C LYS A 161 -17.62 -3.24 -9.40
N GLU A 162 -17.24 -2.25 -8.59
CA GLU A 162 -16.16 -1.32 -8.95
C GLU A 162 -14.79 -1.99 -8.95
N LEU A 163 -14.48 -2.85 -7.96
CA LEU A 163 -13.23 -3.61 -7.95
C LEU A 163 -13.11 -4.54 -9.17
N ARG A 164 -14.19 -5.22 -9.57
CA ARG A 164 -14.22 -6.02 -10.81
C ARG A 164 -13.99 -5.16 -12.05
N ARG A 165 -14.63 -3.98 -12.12
CA ARG A 165 -14.53 -3.05 -13.25
C ARG A 165 -13.12 -2.45 -13.38
N LEU A 166 -12.50 -2.10 -12.25
CA LEU A 166 -11.25 -1.36 -12.17
C LEU A 166 -10.03 -2.28 -12.22
N LEU A 167 -10.04 -3.36 -11.43
CA LEU A 167 -8.88 -4.23 -11.24
C LEU A 167 -8.94 -5.53 -12.05
N GLY A 168 -10.06 -5.80 -12.72
CA GLY A 168 -10.24 -7.04 -13.48
C GLY A 168 -10.42 -8.29 -12.61
N ALA A 169 -10.66 -8.11 -11.31
CA ALA A 169 -10.96 -9.23 -10.42
C ALA A 169 -12.27 -9.91 -10.86
N SER A 170 -12.36 -11.23 -10.72
CA SER A 170 -13.60 -11.98 -10.95
C SER A 170 -14.22 -12.52 -9.66
N LYS A 171 -13.38 -12.76 -8.64
CA LYS A 171 -13.77 -13.24 -7.31
C LYS A 171 -13.14 -12.36 -6.24
N ILE A 172 -13.91 -12.04 -5.22
CA ILE A 172 -13.48 -11.25 -4.06
C ILE A 172 -13.73 -12.09 -2.82
N ILE A 173 -12.74 -12.18 -1.95
CA ILE A 173 -12.81 -12.89 -0.67
C ILE A 173 -12.79 -11.81 0.41
N TRP A 174 -13.82 -11.78 1.24
CA TRP A 174 -13.95 -10.82 2.31
C TRP A 174 -13.40 -11.39 3.61
N LEU A 175 -12.44 -10.68 4.18
CA LEU A 175 -11.89 -10.95 5.51
C LEU A 175 -12.36 -9.85 6.45
N SER A 176 -12.42 -10.17 7.74
CA SER A 176 -12.88 -9.22 8.76
C SER A 176 -11.71 -8.32 9.18
N GLY A 177 -11.91 -7.01 9.14
CA GLY A 177 -11.00 -6.05 9.79
C GLY A 177 -11.35 -5.82 11.25
N LEU A 178 -10.43 -5.19 11.99
CA LEU A 178 -10.56 -4.73 13.36
C LEU A 178 -10.65 -3.21 13.39
N LYS A 179 -11.88 -2.71 13.49
CA LYS A 179 -12.15 -1.27 13.58
C LYS A 179 -11.54 -0.67 14.85
N GLY A 180 -10.82 0.43 14.70
CA GLY A 180 -10.20 1.20 15.78
C GLY A 180 -8.98 0.53 16.41
N TYR A 181 -8.47 -0.55 15.83
CA TYR A 181 -7.31 -1.26 16.37
C TYR A 181 -6.01 -0.49 16.12
N GLU A 182 -5.81 -0.03 14.88
CA GLU A 182 -4.68 0.77 14.44
C GLU A 182 -5.15 1.74 13.35
N VAL A 183 -4.26 2.61 12.84
CA VAL A 183 -4.63 3.73 11.96
C VAL A 183 -5.37 3.33 10.68
N THR A 184 -5.15 2.11 10.18
CA THR A 184 -5.77 1.61 8.93
C THR A 184 -6.95 0.65 9.16
N ASP A 185 -7.40 0.44 10.40
CA ASP A 185 -8.41 -0.57 10.75
C ASP A 185 -8.08 -1.97 10.19
N THR A 186 -6.82 -2.36 10.29
CA THR A 186 -6.22 -3.62 9.82
C THR A 186 -6.24 -3.82 8.31
N HIS A 187 -5.48 -2.99 7.59
CA HIS A 187 -5.22 -3.23 6.17
C HIS A 187 -4.71 -4.65 5.91
N ILE A 188 -5.12 -5.23 4.78
CA ILE A 188 -4.82 -6.64 4.48
C ILE A 188 -3.34 -6.89 4.24
N ASP A 189 -2.57 -5.89 3.82
CA ASP A 189 -1.16 -5.99 3.49
C ASP A 189 -0.22 -6.12 4.71
N ILE A 190 -0.74 -5.92 5.93
CA ILE A 190 -0.05 -6.29 7.17
C ILE A 190 -0.43 -7.70 7.66
N TRP A 191 -1.49 -8.30 7.11
CA TRP A 191 -2.05 -9.58 7.54
C TRP A 191 -1.76 -10.72 6.57
N ASP A 192 -2.34 -10.65 5.38
CA ASP A 192 -2.42 -11.80 4.49
C ASP A 192 -2.07 -11.39 3.06
N ARG A 193 -1.13 -12.09 2.44
CA ARG A 193 -0.65 -11.74 1.10
C ARG A 193 -0.55 -12.94 0.17
N PHE A 194 -0.99 -12.77 -1.07
CA PHE A 194 -0.71 -13.73 -2.14
C PHE A 194 0.78 -13.71 -2.48
N VAL A 195 1.42 -14.87 -2.37
CA VAL A 195 2.83 -15.09 -2.78
C VAL A 195 2.93 -15.80 -4.13
N ALA A 196 1.87 -16.54 -4.50
CA ALA A 196 1.70 -17.16 -5.81
C ALA A 196 0.21 -17.47 -6.04
N PRO A 197 -0.20 -17.82 -7.27
CA PRO A 197 -1.57 -18.27 -7.50
C PRO A 197 -1.94 -19.46 -6.60
N GLY A 198 -2.95 -19.28 -5.73
CA GLY A 198 -3.38 -20.29 -4.76
C GLY A 198 -2.51 -20.41 -3.50
N LYS A 199 -1.54 -19.52 -3.28
CA LYS A 199 -0.67 -19.54 -2.09
C LYS A 199 -0.75 -18.22 -1.33
N VAL A 200 -1.00 -18.28 -0.03
CA VAL A 200 -1.15 -17.11 0.84
C VAL A 200 -0.22 -17.23 2.04
N VAL A 201 0.50 -16.15 2.34
CA VAL A 201 1.26 -16.02 3.59
C VAL A 201 0.45 -15.19 4.58
N LEU A 202 0.44 -15.62 5.85
CA LEU A 202 -0.33 -15.02 6.95
C LEU A 202 0.62 -14.55 8.05
N ASN A 203 0.41 -13.33 8.56
CA ASN A 203 1.11 -12.78 9.72
C ASN A 203 0.47 -13.38 10.99
N LYS A 204 1.15 -14.37 11.58
CA LYS A 204 0.67 -15.08 12.76
C LYS A 204 1.00 -14.29 14.02
N PRO A 205 -0.01 -13.76 14.75
CA PRO A 205 0.23 -12.99 15.97
C PRO A 205 0.94 -13.81 17.05
N ARG A 206 1.60 -13.12 17.98
CA ARG A 206 2.13 -13.76 19.19
C ARG A 206 1.01 -14.20 20.14
N SER A 207 1.36 -15.12 21.05
CA SER A 207 0.40 -15.76 21.95
C SER A 207 -0.26 -14.82 22.95
N ASP A 208 0.37 -13.68 23.23
CA ASP A 208 0.00 -12.66 24.21
C ASP A 208 -1.00 -11.62 23.68
N ASN A 209 -1.35 -11.64 22.39
CA ASN A 209 -2.35 -10.75 21.81
C ASN A 209 -3.62 -11.50 21.39
N GLU A 210 -4.57 -11.63 22.32
CA GLU A 210 -5.82 -12.37 22.10
C GLU A 210 -6.71 -11.77 21.00
N VAL A 211 -6.75 -10.44 20.89
CA VAL A 211 -7.55 -9.74 19.88
C VAL A 211 -7.05 -10.05 18.48
N LEU A 212 -5.74 -9.93 18.25
CA LEU A 212 -5.13 -10.25 16.97
C LEU A 212 -5.26 -11.74 16.65
N ARG A 213 -5.08 -12.61 17.64
CA ARG A 213 -5.27 -14.06 17.44
C ARG A 213 -6.67 -14.41 16.98
N ALA A 214 -7.70 -13.81 17.57
CA ALA A 214 -9.08 -14.04 17.16
C ALA A 214 -9.32 -13.59 15.70
N ALA A 215 -8.74 -12.46 15.29
CA ALA A 215 -8.81 -11.99 13.91
C ALA A 215 -8.09 -12.93 12.94
N TYR A 216 -6.86 -13.34 13.29
CA TYR A 216 -6.07 -14.31 12.53
C TYR A 216 -6.80 -15.64 12.36
N ASP A 217 -7.36 -16.21 13.44
CA ASP A 217 -8.10 -17.48 13.39
C ASP A 217 -9.34 -17.38 12.49
N ALA A 218 -10.02 -16.23 12.50
CA ALA A 218 -11.15 -15.95 11.62
C ALA A 218 -10.72 -15.88 10.15
N SER A 219 -9.65 -15.14 9.83
CA SER A 219 -9.12 -15.05 8.47
C SER A 219 -8.65 -16.40 7.95
N LYS A 220 -7.89 -17.15 8.75
CA LYS A 220 -7.41 -18.50 8.40
C LYS A 220 -8.55 -19.48 8.15
N ARG A 221 -9.62 -19.42 8.96
CA ARG A 221 -10.83 -20.24 8.73
C ARG A 221 -11.48 -19.90 7.39
N ILE A 222 -11.70 -18.62 7.10
CA ILE A 222 -12.30 -18.19 5.82
C ILE A 222 -11.43 -18.66 4.64
N LEU A 223 -10.12 -18.41 4.69
CA LEU A 223 -9.20 -18.77 3.62
C LEU A 223 -9.10 -20.29 3.43
N SER A 224 -9.12 -21.09 4.49
CA SER A 224 -9.06 -22.56 4.40
C SER A 224 -10.27 -23.16 3.68
N GLN A 225 -11.43 -22.49 3.73
CA GLN A 225 -12.68 -22.91 3.08
C GLN A 225 -12.87 -22.29 1.69
N ALA A 226 -12.13 -21.21 1.41
CA ALA A 226 -12.23 -20.49 0.16
C ALA A 226 -11.46 -21.18 -0.97
N THR A 227 -11.79 -20.77 -2.18
CA THR A 227 -10.99 -21.04 -3.38
C THR A 227 -10.72 -19.74 -4.11
N ASP A 228 -9.67 -19.70 -4.92
CA ASP A 228 -9.44 -18.57 -5.81
C ASP A 228 -10.42 -18.52 -6.99
N ALA A 229 -10.23 -17.56 -7.89
CA ALA A 229 -11.05 -17.39 -9.09
C ALA A 229 -10.99 -18.57 -10.09
N LYS A 230 -9.99 -19.45 -9.97
CA LYS A 230 -9.82 -20.64 -10.82
C LYS A 230 -10.19 -21.93 -10.08
N GLY A 231 -10.80 -21.83 -8.90
CA GLY A 231 -11.26 -22.98 -8.12
C GLY A 231 -10.16 -23.69 -7.33
N ARG A 232 -8.95 -23.13 -7.23
CA ARG A 232 -7.88 -23.72 -6.41
C ARG A 232 -8.11 -23.41 -4.93
N HIS A 233 -7.97 -24.40 -4.07
CA HIS A 233 -7.88 -24.18 -2.62
C HIS A 233 -6.56 -23.49 -2.28
N PHE A 234 -6.56 -22.72 -1.19
CA PHE A 234 -5.36 -22.01 -0.76
C PHE A 234 -4.43 -22.90 0.06
N GLU A 235 -3.15 -22.88 -0.30
CA GLU A 235 -2.06 -23.29 0.57
C GLU A 235 -1.68 -22.10 1.47
N LEU A 236 -1.74 -22.28 2.78
CA LEU A 236 -1.55 -21.21 3.77
C LEU A 236 -0.23 -21.40 4.51
N PHE A 237 0.59 -20.34 4.53
CA PHE A 237 1.89 -20.32 5.19
C PHE A 237 1.88 -19.31 6.33
N ASP A 238 2.20 -19.75 7.54
CA ASP A 238 2.31 -18.84 8.68
C ASP A 238 3.73 -18.27 8.75
N ILE A 239 3.83 -16.94 8.89
CA ILE A 239 5.05 -16.27 9.34
C ILE A 239 4.77 -15.69 10.71
N GLN A 240 5.61 -15.99 11.70
CA GLN A 240 5.47 -15.41 13.03
C GLN A 240 5.65 -13.89 12.95
N GLU A 241 4.75 -13.17 13.61
CA GLU A 241 4.79 -11.71 13.74
C GLU A 241 6.19 -11.19 14.10
N ALA A 242 6.56 -10.06 13.48
CA ALA A 242 7.84 -9.43 13.67
C ALA A 242 8.11 -9.10 15.15
N ARG A 243 9.38 -9.07 15.53
CA ARG A 243 9.82 -8.75 16.88
C ARG A 243 10.58 -7.44 16.87
N LEU A 244 10.28 -6.57 17.83
CA LEU A 244 11.17 -5.46 18.15
C LEU A 244 12.25 -5.93 19.12
N ASP A 245 13.50 -5.67 18.76
CA ASP A 245 14.62 -5.78 19.69
C ASP A 245 14.68 -4.49 20.51
N GLY A 246 14.11 -4.50 21.72
CA GLY A 246 14.07 -3.35 22.62
C GLY A 246 12.70 -3.13 23.28
N PRO A 247 12.50 -2.01 23.97
CA PRO A 247 11.22 -1.70 24.58
C PRO A 247 10.14 -1.59 23.50
N ILE A 248 9.01 -2.26 23.71
CA ILE A 248 7.81 -2.12 22.88
C ILE A 248 7.42 -0.64 22.89
N SER A 249 7.30 -0.04 21.71
CA SER A 249 6.84 1.35 21.58
C SER A 249 5.48 1.50 22.25
N SER A 250 5.26 2.59 22.98
CA SER A 250 3.92 2.95 23.48
C SER A 250 2.98 3.47 22.38
N ASP A 251 3.41 3.41 21.12
CA ASP A 251 2.60 3.81 19.96
C ASP A 251 1.49 2.79 19.72
N SER A 252 0.25 3.22 19.96
CA SER A 252 -0.94 2.38 19.76
C SER A 252 -1.20 2.02 18.30
N ASN A 253 -0.50 2.63 17.33
CA ASN A 253 -0.64 2.30 15.91
C ASN A 253 0.47 1.35 15.41
N LEU A 254 1.36 0.89 16.28
CA LEU A 254 2.44 0.00 15.87
C LEU A 254 1.88 -1.34 15.36
N CYS A 255 2.19 -1.67 14.10
CA CYS A 255 1.89 -2.95 13.49
C CYS A 255 3.18 -3.68 13.17
N LEU A 256 3.37 -4.86 13.74
CA LEU A 256 4.55 -5.69 13.49
C LEU A 256 4.18 -6.74 12.44
N SER A 257 4.87 -6.74 11.29
CA SER A 257 4.55 -7.69 10.23
C SER A 257 5.68 -7.86 9.24
N TYR A 258 6.26 -9.06 9.17
CA TYR A 258 7.14 -9.45 8.06
C TYR A 258 6.39 -9.59 6.74
N VAL A 259 5.05 -9.70 6.77
CA VAL A 259 4.20 -9.80 5.58
C VAL A 259 4.07 -8.45 4.86
N ASN A 260 4.36 -7.34 5.54
CA ASN A 260 4.38 -6.00 4.94
C ASN A 260 5.66 -5.70 4.13
N TYR A 261 6.12 -6.69 3.35
CA TYR A 261 7.26 -6.58 2.46
C TYR A 261 6.89 -5.95 1.12
N VAL A 262 7.89 -5.46 0.39
CA VAL A 262 7.77 -5.07 -1.02
C VAL A 262 8.53 -6.04 -1.92
N VAL A 263 7.90 -6.44 -3.02
CA VAL A 263 8.55 -7.25 -4.07
C VAL A 263 9.26 -6.31 -5.04
N VAL A 264 10.54 -6.58 -5.28
CA VAL A 264 11.36 -5.85 -6.26
C VAL A 264 11.99 -6.85 -7.24
N ASN A 265 12.67 -6.36 -8.26
CA ASN A 265 13.32 -7.18 -9.27
C ASN A 265 14.34 -8.13 -8.64
N GLY A 266 14.04 -9.42 -8.64
CA GLY A 266 14.94 -10.45 -8.12
C GLY A 266 15.08 -10.53 -6.60
N ALA A 267 14.28 -9.75 -5.83
CA ALA A 267 14.35 -9.77 -4.37
C ALA A 267 13.04 -9.38 -3.68
N ILE A 268 13.00 -9.57 -2.37
CA ILE A 268 11.97 -9.07 -1.47
C ILE A 268 12.66 -8.22 -0.42
N ILE A 269 12.15 -7.01 -0.19
CA ILE A 269 12.60 -6.14 0.91
C ILE A 269 11.57 -6.25 2.02
N ALA A 270 11.96 -6.88 3.13
CA ALA A 270 11.12 -7.12 4.29
C ALA A 270 11.60 -6.27 5.49
N PRO A 271 10.67 -5.84 6.37
CA PRO A 271 11.00 -5.11 7.60
C PRO A 271 11.64 -6.00 8.67
#